data_AF-A0A4R3A1N5-F1
#
_entry.id   AF-A0A4R3A1N5-F1
#
_cell.length_a   1.000
_cell.length_b   1.000
_cell.length_c   1.000
_cell.angle_alpha   90.00
_cell.angle_beta   90.00
_cell.angle_gamma   90.00
#
_symmetry.space_group_name_H-M   'P 1'
#
loop_
_entity.id
_entity.type
_entity.pdbx_description
1 polymer ?
#
loop_
_entity_poly.entity_id
_entity_poly.type
_entity_poly.pdbx_seq_one_letter_code
_entity_poly.pdbx_strand_id
1 'polypeptide(L)'
;MVRVVTRNDGWARIRFGDEEFAIKEECLTFIEPMQLHVSDRVKFSGGHGVIRDIIWHFKDGVPNYYLERDGKKLSKRYLTADLAQF
;
A
#
# COMPACT_ATOMS: atom_id res chain seq x y z
N MET A 1 -7.14 -1.63 -4.07
CA MET A 1 -6.67 -0.86 -2.89
C MET A 1 -7.85 -0.08 -2.35
N VAL A 2 -8.11 -0.15 -1.04
CA VAL A 2 -9.11 0.73 -0.41
C VAL A 2 -8.50 2.13 -0.28
N ARG A 3 -9.20 3.16 -0.76
CA ARG A 3 -8.78 4.56 -0.62
C ARG A 3 -9.91 5.38 -0.04
N VAL A 4 -9.62 6.20 0.98
CA VAL A 4 -10.55 7.21 1.48
C VAL A 4 -10.57 8.37 0.47
N VAL A 5 -11.76 8.71 -0.03
CA VAL A 5 -11.97 9.77 -1.03
C VAL A 5 -12.43 11.06 -0.34
N THR A 6 -13.39 10.95 0.58
CA THR A 6 -13.91 12.10 1.35
C THR A 6 -14.27 11.66 2.76
N ARG A 7 -14.24 12.60 3.70
CA ARG A 7 -14.75 12.46 5.07
C ARG A 7 -15.81 13.52 5.32
N ASN A 8 -16.94 13.13 5.88
CA ASN A 8 -17.95 14.06 6.38
C ASN A 8 -18.79 13.44 7.49
N ASP A 9 -19.05 14.19 8.56
CA ASP A 9 -20.00 13.85 9.63
C ASP A 9 -19.88 12.42 10.19
N GLY A 10 -18.65 11.96 10.45
CA GLY A 10 -18.38 10.62 10.99
C GLY A 10 -18.52 9.48 9.97
N TRP A 11 -18.67 9.80 8.68
CA TRP A 11 -18.66 8.87 7.56
C TRP A 11 -17.48 9.13 6.63
N ALA A 12 -16.86 8.04 6.19
CA ALA A 12 -15.85 8.03 5.14
C ALA A 12 -16.44 7.42 3.87
N ARG A 13 -16.25 8.09 2.73
CA ARG A 13 -16.43 7.45 1.43
C ARG A 13 -15.14 6.78 1.04
N ILE A 14 -15.20 5.47 0.82
CA ILE A 14 -14.07 4.70 0.31
C ILE A 14 -14.33 4.25 -1.12
N ARG A 15 -13.26 4.12 -1.90
CA ARG A 15 -13.27 3.41 -3.18
C ARG A 15 -12.55 2.08 -3.03
N PHE A 16 -13.16 1.00 -3.54
CA PHE A 16 -12.56 -0.33 -3.62
C PHE A 16 -12.83 -0.91 -5.01
N GLY A 17 -11.80 -0.94 -5.85
CA GLY A 17 -11.97 -1.25 -7.27
C GLY A 17 -12.77 -0.13 -7.94
N ASP A 18 -13.83 -0.51 -8.67
CA ASP A 18 -14.75 0.41 -9.33
C ASP A 18 -15.96 0.78 -8.46
N GLU A 19 -16.05 0.22 -7.25
CA GLU A 19 -17.14 0.44 -6.33
C GLU A 19 -16.80 1.50 -5.27
N GLU A 20 -17.84 2.21 -4.82
CA GLU A 20 -17.75 3.17 -3.73
C GLU A 20 -18.70 2.81 -2.59
N PHE A 21 -18.22 2.97 -1.35
CA PHE A 21 -18.95 2.65 -0.14
C PHE A 21 -18.92 3.82 0.83
N ALA A 22 -20.03 4.05 1.52
CA ALA A 22 -20.07 4.89 2.71
C ALA A 22 -19.89 4.00 3.94
N ILE A 23 -18.87 4.27 4.74
CA ILE A 23 -18.52 3.50 5.93
C ILE A 23 -18.42 4.47 7.11
N LYS A 24 -18.95 4.10 8.27
CA LYS A 24 -18.73 4.88 9.48
C LYS A 24 -17.24 4.94 9.78
N GLU A 25 -16.73 6.12 10.13
CA GLU A 25 -15.30 6.33 10.33
C GLU A 25 -14.73 5.45 11.45
N GLU A 26 -15.52 5.16 12.49
CA GLU A 26 -15.18 4.23 13.58
C GLU A 26 -14.92 2.78 13.12
N CYS A 27 -15.41 2.39 11.95
CA CYS A 27 -15.16 1.07 11.37
C CYS A 27 -13.87 1.01 10.55
N LEU A 28 -13.18 2.14 10.35
CA LEU A 28 -11.92 2.20 9.63
C LEU A 28 -10.74 2.20 10.61
N THR A 29 -9.79 1.30 10.37
CA THR A 29 -8.46 1.39 10.97
C THR A 29 -7.55 2.10 9.98
N PHE A 30 -7.07 3.28 10.36
CA PHE A 30 -6.15 4.04 9.54
C PHE A 30 -4.74 3.44 9.69
N ILE A 31 -4.10 3.15 8.56
CA ILE A 31 -2.77 2.55 8.52
C ILE A 31 -1.79 3.67 8.18
N GLU A 32 -1.32 4.39 9.19
CA GLU A 32 -0.39 5.52 9.04
C GLU A 32 0.89 5.37 9.86
N PRO A 33 1.99 5.98 9.40
CA PRO A 33 2.21 6.46 8.04
C PRO A 33 2.73 5.35 7.12
N MET A 34 2.10 5.16 5.96
CA MET A 34 2.72 4.38 4.89
C MET A 34 3.88 5.19 4.31
N GLN A 35 5.10 4.78 4.64
CA GLN A 35 6.32 5.46 4.19
C GLN A 35 6.57 5.32 2.69
N LEU A 36 5.92 4.35 2.03
CA LEU A 36 6.20 3.95 0.67
C LEU A 36 4.90 3.80 -0.13
N HIS A 37 4.92 4.24 -1.38
CA HIS A 37 3.78 4.29 -2.29
C HIS A 37 4.04 3.50 -3.58
N VAL A 38 2.96 3.14 -4.27
CA VAL A 38 3.05 2.60 -5.64
C VAL A 38 3.75 3.64 -6.52
N SER A 39 4.60 3.15 -7.42
CA SER A 39 5.48 3.92 -8.30
C SER A 39 6.71 4.55 -7.62
N ASP A 40 6.88 4.43 -6.30
CA ASP A 40 8.13 4.83 -5.67
C ASP A 40 9.28 3.95 -6.14
N ARG A 41 10.43 4.57 -6.41
CA ARG A 41 11.69 3.86 -6.65
C ARG A 41 12.33 3.53 -5.30
N VAL A 42 12.74 2.28 -5.11
CA VAL A 42 13.34 1.80 -3.86
C VAL A 42 14.59 0.96 -4.11
N LYS A 43 15.47 0.94 -3.11
CA LYS A 43 16.62 0.04 -3.02
C LYS A 43 16.26 -1.16 -2.14
N PHE A 44 16.79 -2.33 -2.48
CA PHE A 44 16.69 -3.57 -1.72
C PHE A 44 17.98 -4.38 -1.88
N SER A 45 18.19 -5.44 -1.11
CA SER A 45 19.45 -6.20 -1.10
C SER A 45 19.92 -6.71 -2.47
N GLY A 46 19.00 -6.94 -3.41
CA GLY A 46 19.26 -7.41 -4.78
C GLY A 46 19.27 -6.31 -5.86
N GLY A 47 19.34 -5.04 -5.47
CA GLY A 47 19.44 -3.89 -6.38
C GLY A 47 18.38 -2.82 -6.13
N HIS A 48 17.77 -2.33 -7.20
CA HIS A 48 16.70 -1.34 -7.14
C HIS A 48 15.52 -1.76 -8.01
N GLY A 49 14.35 -1.19 -7.73
CA GLY A 49 13.12 -1.45 -8.45
C GLY A 49 12.08 -0.38 -8.16
N VAL A 50 10.90 -0.57 -8.71
CA VAL A 50 9.75 0.31 -8.50
C VAL A 50 8.67 -0.46 -7.77
N ILE A 51 8.03 0.14 -6.76
CA ILE A 51 6.90 -0.47 -6.08
C ILE A 51 5.73 -0.56 -7.06
N ARG A 52 5.28 -1.78 -7.33
CA ARG A 52 4.16 -2.06 -8.22
C ARG A 52 2.85 -2.20 -7.44
N ASP A 53 2.87 -3.03 -6.41
CA ASP A 53 1.70 -3.33 -5.58
C ASP A 53 2.04 -3.22 -4.09
N ILE A 54 1.08 -2.77 -3.30
CA ILE A 54 1.14 -2.78 -1.84
C ILE A 54 -0.10 -3.50 -1.31
N ILE A 55 0.12 -4.57 -0.54
CA ILE A 55 -0.94 -5.42 -0.01
C ILE A 55 -0.79 -5.53 1.50
N TRP A 56 -1.85 -5.20 2.24
CA TRP A 56 -1.86 -5.31 3.69
C TRP A 56 -1.79 -6.77 4.15
N HIS A 57 -0.90 -7.06 5.10
CA HIS A 57 -0.84 -8.37 5.76
C HIS A 57 -1.55 -8.29 7.11
N PHE A 58 -2.83 -8.69 7.13
CA PHE A 58 -3.69 -8.56 8.31
C PHE A 58 -3.09 -9.19 9.58
N LYS A 59 -2.47 -10.37 9.46
CA LYS A 59 -1.90 -11.09 10.60
C LYS A 59 -0.71 -10.36 11.24
N ASP A 60 0.17 -9.80 10.42
CA ASP A 60 1.40 -9.17 10.93
C ASP A 60 1.23 -7.66 11.12
N GLY A 61 0.10 -7.08 10.69
CA GLY A 61 -0.18 -5.65 10.84
C GLY A 61 0.80 -4.76 10.07
N VAL A 62 1.33 -5.25 8.94
CA VAL A 62 2.32 -4.52 8.11
C VAL A 62 2.02 -4.66 6.62
N PRO A 63 2.46 -3.70 5.78
CA PRO A 63 2.34 -3.83 4.33
C PRO A 63 3.37 -4.80 3.76
N ASN A 64 2.94 -5.55 2.76
CA ASN A 64 3.81 -6.28 1.84
C ASN A 64 3.95 -5.48 0.54
N TYR A 65 5.17 -5.38 0.04
CA TYR A 65 5.51 -4.71 -1.21
C TYR A 65 5.91 -5.71 -2.28
N TYR A 66 5.39 -5.50 -3.48
CA TYR A 66 5.80 -6.21 -4.69
C TYR A 66 6.45 -5.23 -5.63
N LEU A 67 7.64 -5.59 -6.11
CA LEU A 67 8.46 -4.72 -6.94
C LEU A 67 8.43 -5.16 -8.41
N GLU A 68 8.71 -4.20 -9.28
CA GLU A 68 8.98 -4.41 -10.68
C GLU A 68 10.39 -3.90 -11.03
N ARG A 69 11.07 -4.62 -11.91
CA ARG A 69 12.35 -4.21 -12.50
C ARG A 69 12.36 -4.58 -13.98
N ASP A 70 12.74 -3.64 -14.84
CA ASP A 70 12.76 -3.80 -16.30
C ASP A 70 11.44 -4.34 -16.88
N GLY A 71 10.31 -3.81 -16.39
CA GLY A 71 8.96 -4.22 -16.80
C GLY A 71 8.53 -5.60 -16.29
N LYS A 72 9.34 -6.27 -15.47
CA LYS A 72 9.05 -7.61 -14.92
C LYS A 72 8.83 -7.56 -13.42
N LYS A 73 7.70 -8.12 -12.99
CA LYS A 73 7.40 -8.33 -11.57
C LYS A 73 8.43 -9.28 -10.95
N LEU A 74 9.03 -8.86 -9.83
CA LEU A 74 9.86 -9.74 -9.02
C LEU A 74 8.97 -10.73 -8.25
N SER A 75 9.41 -11.99 -8.16
CA SER A 75 8.67 -13.04 -7.44
C SER A 75 8.72 -12.87 -5.92
N LYS A 76 9.79 -12.26 -5.40
CA LYS A 76 9.96 -12.01 -3.97
C LYS A 76 9.00 -10.93 -3.50
N ARG A 77 8.44 -11.17 -2.32
CA ARG A 77 7.70 -10.20 -1.50
C ARG A 77 8.68 -9.50 -0.54
N TYR A 78 8.49 -8.20 -0.33
CA TYR A 78 9.33 -7.37 0.53
C TYR A 78 8.52 -6.77 1.67
N LEU A 79 9.13 -6.62 2.83
CA LEU A 79 8.63 -5.85 3.97
C LEU A 79 9.22 -4.44 3.93
N THR A 80 8.67 -3.49 4.71
CA THR A 80 9.23 -2.13 4.80
C THR A 80 10.72 -2.15 5.16
N ALA A 81 11.12 -3.03 6.09
CA ALA A 81 12.50 -3.17 6.53
C ALA A 81 13.47 -3.71 5.45
N ASP A 82 12.95 -4.32 4.38
CA ASP A 82 13.78 -4.77 3.25
C ASP A 82 14.09 -3.63 2.26
N LEU A 83 13.42 -2.47 2.40
CA LEU A 83 13.40 -1.40 1.42
C LEU A 83 13.98 -0.11 1.99
N ALA A 84 14.68 0.63 1.15
CA ALA A 84 15.11 2.00 1.42
C ALA A 84 14.70 2.91 0.27
N GLN A 85 14.24 4.12 0.60
CA GLN A 85 14.01 5.17 -0.40
C GLN A 85 15.34 5.64 -1.00
N PHE A 86 15.25 6.24 -2.18
CA PHE A 86 16.40 6.87 -2.83
C PHE A 86 16.85 8.13 -2.12
#